data_AF-A0A7Y1V3H1-F1
#
_entry.id   AF-A0A7Y1V3H1-F1
#
_cell.length_a   1.000
_cell.length_b   1.000
_cell.length_c   1.000
_cell.angle_alpha   90.00
_cell.angle_beta   90.00
_cell.angle_gamma   90.00
#
_symmetry.space_group_name_H-M   'P 1'
#
loop_
_entity.id
_entity.type
_entity.pdbx_description
1 polymer ?
#
loop_
_entity_poly.entity_id
_entity_poly.type
_entity_poly.pdbx_seq_one_letter_code
_entity_poly.pdbx_strand_id
1 'polypeptide(L)'
;MSIDLIPVELRLEIRLLELSKENVGRQRRFENVAGILIASACKMSFKMGFFGFVSLIPKTRLIEHYETRYGFEQYGRHLAVDMERSELLIKKYLEDAK
;
A
#
# COMPACT_ATOMS: atom_id res chain seq x y z
N MET A 1 5.46 9.56 -0.91
CA MET A 1 5.65 8.16 -0.48
C MET A 1 7.12 7.80 -0.66
N SER A 2 7.74 7.13 0.31
CA SER A 2 9.11 6.61 0.23
C SER A 2 9.08 5.09 0.26
N ILE A 3 9.87 4.44 -0.61
CA ILE A 3 9.94 2.98 -0.77
C ILE A 3 11.39 2.53 -0.71
N ASP A 4 11.65 1.46 0.05
CA ASP A 4 12.90 0.73 0.07
C ASP A 4 12.75 -0.60 -0.67
N LEU A 5 13.83 -1.00 -1.33
CA LEU A 5 13.94 -2.25 -2.07
C LEU A 5 14.62 -3.28 -1.17
N ILE A 6 14.02 -4.46 -1.07
CA ILE A 6 14.59 -5.59 -0.31
C ILE A 6 14.65 -6.80 -1.26
N PRO A 7 15.65 -6.84 -2.17
CA PRO A 7 15.66 -7.82 -3.26
C PRO A 7 15.83 -9.26 -2.77
N VAL A 8 16.57 -9.46 -1.68
CA VAL A 8 16.76 -10.79 -1.06
C VAL A 8 15.46 -11.42 -0.56
N GLU A 9 14.43 -10.60 -0.30
CA GLU A 9 13.09 -11.05 0.11
C GLU A 9 12.04 -10.87 -1.00
N LEU A 10 12.45 -10.41 -2.19
CA LEU A 10 11.54 -10.03 -3.28
C LEU A 10 10.42 -9.10 -2.79
N ARG A 11 10.77 -8.09 -1.98
CA ARG A 11 9.80 -7.24 -1.26
C ARG A 11 10.08 -5.75 -1.49
N LEU A 12 9.02 -4.98 -1.66
CA LEU A 12 9.07 -3.53 -1.48
C LEU A 12 8.58 -3.16 -0.08
N GLU A 13 9.29 -2.25 0.59
CA GLU A 13 8.87 -1.72 1.88
C GLU A 13 8.53 -0.24 1.77
N ILE A 14 7.27 0.11 2.04
CA ILE A 14 6.84 1.50 2.17
C ILE A 14 7.33 2.01 3.52
N ARG A 15 8.37 2.84 3.49
CA ARG A 15 8.96 3.48 4.68
C ARG A 15 8.12 4.64 5.19
N LEU A 16 7.53 5.40 4.26
CA LEU A 16 6.76 6.59 4.58
C LEU A 16 5.57 6.72 3.63
N LEU A 17 4.38 6.70 4.20
CA LEU A 17 3.13 7.02 3.51
C LEU A 17 2.48 8.24 4.17
N GLU A 18 2.65 9.41 3.55
CA GLU A 18 2.11 10.67 4.01
C GLU A 18 1.26 11.33 2.92
N LEU A 19 0.19 11.98 3.38
CA LEU A 19 -0.73 12.75 2.56
C LEU A 19 -0.68 14.22 2.99
N SER A 20 -0.90 15.14 2.05
CA SER A 20 -1.08 16.55 2.37
C SER A 20 -2.30 16.75 3.28
N LYS A 21 -2.28 17.80 4.11
CA LYS A 21 -3.37 18.11 5.07
C LYS A 21 -4.74 18.19 4.40
N GLU A 22 -4.79 18.71 3.17
CA GLU A 22 -6.00 18.82 2.35
C GLU A 22 -6.59 17.46 1.93
N ASN A 23 -5.81 16.38 1.98
CA ASN A 23 -6.20 15.04 1.53
C ASN A 23 -6.39 14.06 2.70
N VAL A 24 -6.54 14.57 3.92
CA VAL A 24 -6.73 13.81 5.15
C VAL A 24 -8.08 14.17 5.80
N GLY A 25 -8.73 13.20 6.48
CA GLY A 25 -9.96 13.45 7.23
C GLY A 25 -11.25 13.25 6.44
N ARG A 26 -12.35 13.93 6.82
CA ARG A 26 -13.65 13.83 6.12
C ARG A 26 -13.81 14.87 5.00
N GLN A 27 -13.11 15.99 5.07
CA GLN A 27 -13.14 17.07 4.09
C GLN A 27 -11.93 16.98 3.14
N ARG A 28 -11.69 15.79 2.56
CA ARG A 28 -10.55 15.57 1.68
C ARG A 28 -10.85 16.20 0.31
N ARG A 29 -9.88 16.92 -0.25
CA ARG A 29 -9.96 17.45 -1.61
C ARG A 29 -9.93 16.35 -2.66
N PHE A 30 -9.08 15.35 -2.44
CA PHE A 30 -8.99 14.16 -3.29
C PHE A 30 -9.26 12.90 -2.48
N GLU A 31 -10.10 12.04 -3.01
CA GLU A 31 -10.40 10.75 -2.42
C GLU A 31 -9.34 9.71 -2.78
N ASN A 32 -9.21 8.68 -1.93
CA ASN A 32 -8.41 7.48 -2.20
C ASN A 32 -6.91 7.68 -2.50
N VAL A 33 -6.33 8.86 -2.25
CA VAL A 33 -4.91 9.15 -2.51
C VAL A 33 -3.97 8.10 -1.90
N ALA A 34 -4.21 7.70 -0.64
CA ALA A 34 -3.42 6.63 -0.03
C ALA A 34 -3.56 5.27 -0.75
N GLY A 35 -4.77 4.93 -1.21
CA GLY A 35 -4.99 3.70 -1.96
C GLY A 35 -4.27 3.70 -3.31
N ILE A 36 -4.28 4.83 -4.02
CA ILE A 36 -3.56 5.01 -5.28
C ILE A 36 -2.04 4.86 -5.07
N LEU A 37 -1.50 5.46 -4.00
CA LEU A 37 -0.08 5.34 -3.66
C LEU A 37 0.31 3.90 -3.36
N ILE A 38 -0.48 3.18 -2.55
CA ILE A 38 -0.26 1.77 -2.23
C ILE A 38 -0.35 0.91 -3.50
N ALA A 39 -1.40 1.07 -4.29
CA ALA A 39 -1.59 0.33 -5.54
C ALA A 39 -0.47 0.59 -6.55
N SER A 40 0.09 1.80 -6.57
CA SER A 40 1.27 2.13 -7.38
C SER A 40 2.51 1.38 -6.91
N ALA A 41 2.70 1.21 -5.60
CA ALA A 41 3.78 0.37 -5.05
C ALA A 41 3.59 -1.11 -5.42
N CYS A 42 2.35 -1.64 -5.32
CA CYS A 42 2.02 -3.00 -5.76
C CYS A 42 2.34 -3.19 -7.25
N LYS A 43 1.92 -2.25 -8.11
CA LYS A 43 2.22 -2.29 -9.55
C LYS A 43 3.73 -2.23 -9.82
N MET A 44 4.47 -1.44 -9.05
CA MET A 44 5.92 -1.39 -9.13
C MET A 44 6.54 -2.74 -8.74
N SER A 45 6.08 -3.36 -7.66
CA SER A 45 6.53 -4.70 -7.22
C SER A 45 6.35 -5.74 -8.33
N PHE A 46 5.19 -5.78 -9.00
CA PHE A 46 4.98 -6.65 -10.16
C PHE A 46 5.96 -6.41 -11.30
N LYS A 47 6.21 -5.13 -11.66
CA LYS A 47 7.18 -4.78 -12.70
C LYS A 47 8.60 -5.23 -12.38
N MET A 48 8.93 -5.37 -11.10
CA MET A 48 10.25 -5.82 -10.62
C MET A 48 10.36 -7.34 -10.45
N GLY A 49 9.29 -8.09 -10.74
CA GLY A 49 9.26 -9.54 -10.53
C GLY A 49 9.12 -9.94 -9.05
N PHE A 50 8.65 -9.03 -8.20
CA PHE A 50 8.42 -9.25 -6.76
C PHE A 50 6.99 -9.69 -6.46
N PHE A 51 6.23 -10.05 -7.48
CA PHE A 51 4.91 -10.67 -7.36
C PHE A 51 3.90 -9.87 -6.53
N GLY A 52 4.00 -8.54 -6.55
CA GLY A 52 3.12 -7.67 -5.78
C GLY A 52 3.46 -7.60 -4.29
N PHE A 53 4.49 -8.27 -3.80
CA PHE A 53 4.80 -8.29 -2.37
C PHE A 53 5.26 -6.91 -1.88
N VAL A 54 4.40 -6.27 -1.09
CA VAL A 54 4.61 -4.93 -0.54
C VAL A 54 4.30 -4.95 0.94
N SER A 55 5.11 -4.25 1.73
CA SER A 55 4.95 -4.20 3.18
C SER A 55 5.15 -2.80 3.73
N LEU A 56 4.75 -2.59 4.98
CA LEU A 56 5.02 -1.38 5.74
C LEU A 56 5.07 -1.70 7.23
N ILE A 57 5.70 -0.82 8.01
CA ILE A 57 5.63 -0.87 9.47
C ILE A 57 4.60 0.19 9.91
N PRO A 58 3.41 -0.21 10.38
CA PRO A 58 2.36 0.74 10.75
C PRO A 58 2.62 1.33 12.15
N LYS A 59 2.01 2.49 12.41
CA LYS A 59 1.73 2.89 13.80
C LYS A 59 0.61 2.00 14.33
N THR A 60 0.66 1.61 15.60
CA THR A 60 -0.31 0.68 16.22
C THR A 60 -1.77 1.07 15.98
N ARG A 61 -2.09 2.37 16.06
CA ARG A 61 -3.45 2.91 15.84
C ARG A 61 -3.94 2.83 14.38
N LEU A 62 -3.05 2.51 13.44
CA LEU A 62 -3.35 2.42 12.00
C LEU A 62 -3.39 0.97 11.51
N ILE A 63 -3.10 -0.03 12.36
CA ILE A 63 -3.09 -1.45 11.95
C ILE A 63 -4.44 -1.82 11.36
N GLU A 64 -5.51 -1.67 12.15
CA GLU A 64 -6.89 -1.97 11.73
C GLU A 64 -7.29 -1.18 10.48
N HIS A 65 -6.81 0.06 10.32
CA HIS A 65 -7.06 0.84 9.11
C HIS A 65 -6.48 0.20 7.85
N TYR A 66 -5.25 -0.33 7.94
CA TYR A 66 -4.60 -0.99 6.81
C TYR A 66 -5.20 -2.35 6.51
N GLU A 67 -5.53 -3.13 7.54
CA GLU A 67 -6.17 -4.44 7.40
C GLU A 67 -7.56 -4.29 6.75
N THR A 68 -8.43 -3.46 7.33
CA THR A 68 -9.82 -3.35 6.88
C THR A 68 -9.97 -2.64 5.53
N ARG A 69 -9.16 -1.60 5.27
CA ARG A 69 -9.34 -0.74 4.09
C ARG A 69 -8.55 -1.19 2.88
N TYR A 70 -7.38 -1.76 3.11
CA TYR A 70 -6.42 -2.11 2.06
C TYR A 70 -6.08 -3.61 2.05
N GLY A 71 -6.60 -4.40 2.99
CA GLY A 71 -6.41 -5.84 3.01
C GLY A 71 -5.00 -6.27 3.44
N PHE A 72 -4.24 -5.42 4.13
CA PHE A 72 -2.94 -5.84 4.66
C PHE A 72 -3.10 -6.93 5.72
N GLU A 73 -2.09 -7.78 5.85
CA GLU A 73 -2.02 -8.82 6.88
C GLU A 73 -0.77 -8.68 7.73
N GLN A 74 -0.87 -9.15 8.98
CA GLN A 74 0.21 -9.03 9.96
C GLN A 74 1.28 -10.12 9.76
N TYR A 75 2.51 -9.66 9.53
CA TYR A 75 3.73 -10.48 9.47
C TYR A 75 4.76 -9.95 10.47
N GLY A 76 4.70 -10.44 11.71
CA GLY A 76 5.59 -10.00 12.78
C GLY A 76 5.33 -8.54 13.16
N ARG A 77 6.26 -7.63 12.82
CA ARG A 77 6.09 -6.17 13.03
C ARG A 77 5.57 -5.45 11.78
N HIS A 78 5.59 -6.13 10.65
CA HIS A 78 5.18 -5.59 9.37
C HIS A 78 3.72 -5.92 9.11
N LEU A 79 3.09 -5.04 8.35
CA LEU A 79 1.91 -5.36 7.58
C LEU A 79 2.34 -5.59 6.14
N ALA A 80 1.81 -6.60 5.46
CA ALA A 80 2.09 -6.86 4.06
C ALA A 80 0.86 -7.22 3.26
N VAL A 81 0.96 -7.02 1.94
CA VAL A 81 0.02 -7.54 0.95
C VAL A 81 0.78 -8.51 0.05
N ASP A 82 0.15 -9.65 -0.22
CA ASP A 82 0.63 -10.68 -1.13
C ASP A 82 0.16 -10.41 -2.56
N MET A 83 0.42 -11.36 -3.46
CA MET A 83 0.07 -11.25 -4.89
C MET A 83 -1.42 -10.95 -5.08
N GLU A 84 -2.30 -11.78 -4.51
CA GLU A 84 -3.74 -11.69 -4.72
C GLU A 84 -4.30 -10.35 -4.21
N ARG A 85 -3.93 -9.95 -2.98
CA ARG A 85 -4.36 -8.65 -2.41
C ARG A 85 -3.84 -7.48 -3.22
N SER A 86 -2.62 -7.58 -3.73
CA SER A 86 -2.00 -6.55 -4.54
C SER A 86 -2.68 -6.37 -5.89
N GLU A 87 -3.10 -7.45 -6.54
CA GLU A 87 -3.90 -7.39 -7.77
C GLU A 87 -5.25 -6.69 -7.52
N LEU A 88 -5.93 -7.03 -6.42
CA LEU A 88 -7.18 -6.38 -6.02
C LEU A 88 -7.00 -4.87 -5.79
N LEU A 89 -5.90 -4.47 -5.15
CA LEU A 89 -5.56 -3.05 -4.92
C LEU A 89 -5.28 -2.32 -6.23
N ILE A 90 -4.52 -2.94 -7.15
CA ILE A 90 -4.23 -2.37 -8.47
C ILE A 90 -5.52 -2.16 -9.25
N LYS A 91 -6.36 -3.19 -9.33
CA LYS A 91 -7.64 -3.10 -10.02
C LYS A 91 -8.52 -1.99 -9.46
N LYS A 92 -8.73 -2.00 -8.14
CA LYS A 92 -9.60 -1.07 -7.43
C LYS A 92 -9.17 0.40 -7.54
N TYR A 93 -7.86 0.69 -7.48
CA TYR A 93 -7.37 2.07 -7.36
C TYR A 93 -6.70 2.61 -8.63
N LEU A 94 -6.31 1.77 -9.59
CA LEU A 94 -5.63 2.21 -10.82
C LEU A 94 -6.41 1.89 -12.10
N GLU A 95 -7.26 0.86 -12.12
CA GLU A 95 -7.98 0.44 -13.33
C GLU A 95 -9.45 0.89 -13.32
N ASP A 96 -10.10 0.79 -12.17
CA ASP A 96 -11.50 1.23 -11.97
C ASP A 96 -11.64 2.75 -11.79
N ALA A 97 -10.54 3.50 -11.79
CA ALA A 97 -10.53 4.97 -11.65
C ALA A 97 -10.84 5.72 -12.97
N LYS A 98 -11.66 5.13 -13.83
CA LYS A 98 -12.13 5.73 -15.10
C LYS A 98 -13.43 6.50 -14.93
#